data_AF-A0A8B6F522-F1
#
_entry.id   AF-A0A8B6F522-F1
#
_cell.length_a   1.000
_cell.length_b   1.000
_cell.length_c   1.000
_cell.angle_alpha   90.00
_cell.angle_beta   90.00
_cell.angle_gamma   90.00
#
_symmetry.space_group_name_H-M   'P 1'
#
loop_
_entity.id
_entity.type
_entity.pdbx_description
1 polymer ?
#
loop_
_entity_poly.entity_id
_entity_poly.type
_entity_poly.pdbx_seq_one_letter_code
_entity_poly.pdbx_strand_id
1 'polypeptide(L)'
;MPRRKSNTTVYHHTNTTGALKILKSGRIRPSNACFGKGTYVTKMGPQQSKNKIAKNNYDGSPNYWQYHKKLGKTDVAMELKMPRAKITSVNETGRDVYKVKGGISTKFIHRVHFRKKDNQNMFASLSKPKRKKKDNPVRLRF
;
A
#
# COMPACT_ATOMS: atom_id res chain seq x y z
N MET A 1 -1.06 31.85 5.31
CA MET A 1 -1.33 30.96 4.15
C MET A 1 -1.43 29.50 4.60
N PRO A 2 -2.59 28.84 4.60
CA PRO A 2 -2.66 27.42 4.90
C PRO A 2 -1.99 26.61 3.78
N ARG A 3 -0.88 25.92 4.07
CA ARG A 3 -0.22 25.01 3.12
C ARG A 3 -1.24 23.97 2.65
N ARG A 4 -1.59 23.98 1.35
CA ARG A 4 -2.34 22.87 0.72
C ARG A 4 -1.63 21.57 1.10
N LYS A 5 -2.35 20.65 1.75
CA LYS A 5 -1.82 19.32 2.08
C LYS A 5 -1.50 18.61 0.78
N SER A 6 -0.23 18.61 0.37
CA SER A 6 0.20 17.86 -0.80
C SER A 6 0.11 16.37 -0.49
N ASN A 7 -0.70 15.68 -1.28
CA ASN A 7 -0.73 14.23 -1.26
C ASN A 7 0.47 13.72 -2.06
N THR A 8 1.01 12.60 -1.62
CA THR A 8 2.05 11.87 -2.33
C THR A 8 1.58 10.44 -2.57
N THR A 9 1.98 9.89 -3.71
CA THR A 9 1.68 8.51 -4.08
C THR A 9 2.83 7.63 -3.61
N VAL A 10 2.49 6.62 -2.81
CA VAL A 10 3.41 5.59 -2.34
C VAL A 10 2.74 4.23 -2.48
N TYR A 11 3.50 3.16 -2.34
CA TYR A 11 3.08 1.80 -2.58
C TYR A 11 3.46 0.94 -1.38
N HIS A 12 2.50 0.12 -0.96
CA HIS A 12 2.77 -1.00 -0.07
C HIS A 12 2.78 -2.29 -0.91
N HIS A 13 3.95 -2.93 -0.98
CA HIS A 13 4.11 -4.20 -1.69
C HIS A 13 3.87 -5.38 -0.76
N THR A 14 3.12 -6.35 -1.24
CA THR A 14 2.77 -7.56 -0.49
C THR A 14 2.48 -8.72 -1.46
N ASN A 15 2.07 -9.86 -0.92
CA ASN A 15 1.58 -10.99 -1.70
C ASN A 15 0.05 -10.98 -1.78
N THR A 16 -0.52 -11.80 -2.67
CA THR A 16 -1.97 -11.89 -2.90
C THR A 16 -2.76 -12.12 -1.61
N THR A 17 -2.36 -13.09 -0.80
CA THR A 17 -3.00 -13.38 0.49
C THR A 17 -2.94 -12.18 1.44
N GLY A 18 -1.82 -11.48 1.49
CA GLY A 18 -1.63 -10.28 2.30
C GLY A 18 -2.54 -9.14 1.85
N ALA A 19 -2.63 -8.89 0.55
CA ALA A 19 -3.54 -7.90 -0.02
C ALA A 19 -5.00 -8.19 0.35
N LEU A 20 -5.46 -9.44 0.20
CA LEU A 20 -6.82 -9.85 0.58
C LEU A 20 -7.08 -9.64 2.08
N LYS A 21 -6.14 -10.00 2.95
CA LYS A 21 -6.25 -9.75 4.41
C LYS A 21 -6.32 -8.27 4.75
N ILE A 22 -5.55 -7.42 4.06
CA ILE A 22 -5.59 -5.96 4.23
C ILE A 22 -6.95 -5.40 3.81
N LEU A 23 -7.46 -5.82 2.65
CA LEU A 23 -8.77 -5.41 2.15
C LEU A 23 -9.90 -5.85 3.10
N LYS A 24 -9.87 -7.10 3.57
CA LYS A 24 -10.86 -7.64 4.52
C LYS A 24 -10.83 -6.91 5.87
N SER A 25 -9.63 -6.60 6.38
CA SER A 25 -9.47 -5.95 7.70
C SER A 25 -9.61 -4.42 7.66
N GLY A 26 -9.65 -3.81 6.48
CA GLY A 26 -9.73 -2.35 6.33
C GLY A 26 -8.45 -1.59 6.70
N ARG A 27 -7.33 -2.28 6.96
CA ARG A 27 -6.09 -1.63 7.40
C ARG A 27 -4.83 -2.44 7.10
N ILE A 28 -3.78 -1.76 6.65
CA ILE A 28 -2.39 -2.26 6.68
C ILE A 28 -1.88 -2.14 8.12
N ARG A 29 -1.57 -3.26 8.77
CA ARG A 29 -1.08 -3.26 10.15
C ARG A 29 0.39 -2.82 10.21
N PRO A 30 0.81 -2.12 11.28
CA PRO A 30 2.23 -1.85 11.49
C PRO A 30 2.96 -3.15 11.82
N SER A 31 4.23 -3.24 11.43
CA SER A 31 5.15 -4.28 11.85
C SER A 31 6.29 -3.66 12.66
N ASN A 32 6.96 -4.48 13.46
CA ASN A 32 8.27 -4.15 13.99
C ASN A 32 9.29 -4.62 12.96
N ALA A 33 9.96 -3.69 12.29
CA ALA A 33 11.02 -4.00 11.33
C ALA A 33 12.33 -3.31 11.74
N CYS A 34 13.33 -3.38 10.87
CA CYS A 34 14.67 -2.81 11.09
C CYS A 34 14.65 -1.34 11.55
N PHE A 35 13.64 -0.56 11.14
CA PHE A 35 13.53 0.87 11.46
C PHE A 35 12.48 1.18 12.53
N GLY A 36 12.21 0.22 13.41
CA GLY A 36 11.24 0.30 14.49
C GLY A 36 9.82 -0.10 14.11
N LYS A 37 8.85 0.32 14.94
CA LYS A 37 7.43 0.02 14.72
C LYS A 37 6.80 0.97 13.71
N GLY A 38 6.20 0.45 12.65
CA GLY A 38 5.50 1.27 11.66
C GLY A 38 5.00 0.48 10.45
N THR A 39 4.38 1.17 9.50
CA THR A 39 4.06 0.62 8.18
C THR A 39 5.00 1.20 7.15
N TYR A 40 5.57 0.33 6.32
CA TYR A 40 6.58 0.69 5.33
C TYR A 40 5.99 0.75 3.93
N VAL A 41 6.38 1.80 3.20
CA VAL A 41 5.94 2.11 1.86
C VAL A 41 7.11 2.63 1.03
N THR A 42 6.98 2.62 -0.29
CA THR A 42 8.00 3.07 -1.25
C THR A 42 7.33 3.89 -2.36
N LYS A 43 8.03 4.76 -3.06
CA LYS A 43 7.53 5.36 -4.30
C LYS A 43 7.70 4.43 -5.51
N MET A 44 8.43 3.32 -5.37
CA MET A 44 8.56 2.31 -6.42
C MET A 44 7.21 1.67 -6.74
N GLY A 45 6.64 2.04 -7.87
CA GLY A 45 5.36 1.53 -8.36
C GLY A 45 5.42 0.15 -9.02
N PRO A 46 4.27 -0.36 -9.50
CA PRO A 46 4.16 -1.67 -10.16
C PRO A 46 4.93 -1.76 -11.50
N GLN A 47 5.36 -0.64 -12.07
CA GLN A 47 6.14 -0.59 -13.30
C GLN A 47 7.59 -1.06 -13.09
N GLN A 48 8.10 -1.00 -11.86
CA GLN A 48 9.45 -1.47 -11.55
C GLN A 48 9.50 -3.01 -11.50
N SER A 49 10.66 -3.61 -11.76
CA SER A 49 10.81 -5.07 -11.69
C SER A 49 10.66 -5.60 -10.25
N LYS A 50 10.19 -6.84 -10.11
CA LYS A 50 10.09 -7.51 -8.80
C LYS A 50 11.44 -7.54 -8.08
N ASN A 51 12.54 -7.75 -8.82
CA ASN A 51 13.90 -7.73 -8.27
C ASN A 51 14.25 -6.36 -7.68
N LYS A 52 13.98 -5.27 -8.41
CA LYS A 52 14.31 -3.91 -7.95
C LYS A 52 13.52 -3.52 -6.70
N ILE A 53 12.24 -3.85 -6.66
CA ILE A 53 11.39 -3.60 -5.47
C ILE A 53 11.84 -4.46 -4.29
N ALA A 54 12.12 -5.75 -4.52
CA ALA A 54 12.56 -6.64 -3.46
C ALA A 54 13.88 -6.17 -2.85
N LYS A 55 14.87 -5.80 -3.68
CA LYS A 55 16.13 -5.21 -3.22
C LYS A 55 15.85 -3.94 -2.41
N ASN A 56 15.13 -2.98 -2.96
CA ASN A 56 14.79 -1.74 -2.24
C ASN A 56 14.17 -2.00 -0.85
N ASN A 57 13.25 -2.95 -0.75
CA ASN A 57 12.54 -3.22 0.51
C ASN A 57 13.34 -4.08 1.49
N TYR A 58 14.23 -4.96 1.02
CA TYR A 58 14.80 -6.05 1.80
C TYR A 58 16.33 -6.24 1.67
N ASP A 59 17.09 -5.24 1.21
CA ASP A 59 18.56 -5.36 1.01
C ASP A 59 19.43 -5.45 2.28
N GLY A 60 18.83 -5.72 3.45
CA GLY A 60 19.55 -5.65 4.73
C GLY A 60 20.41 -6.88 5.07
N SER A 61 20.35 -7.95 4.29
CA SER A 61 21.12 -9.18 4.53
C SER A 61 21.28 -10.00 3.24
N PRO A 62 22.35 -10.81 3.10
CA PRO A 62 22.55 -11.69 1.95
C PRO A 62 21.32 -12.56 1.71
N ASN A 63 20.91 -12.68 0.45
CA ASN A 63 19.78 -13.51 0.02
C ASN A 63 18.37 -13.13 0.56
N TYR A 64 18.26 -12.13 1.43
CA TYR A 64 16.99 -11.78 2.08
C TYR A 64 15.95 -11.25 1.09
N TRP A 65 16.38 -10.43 0.13
CA TRP A 65 15.49 -9.93 -0.92
C TRP A 65 15.04 -11.04 -1.87
N GLN A 66 15.89 -12.03 -2.20
CA GLN A 66 15.48 -13.18 -3.01
C GLN A 66 14.44 -14.02 -2.29
N TYR A 67 14.61 -14.24 -0.98
CA TYR A 67 13.65 -14.98 -0.16
C TYR A 67 12.27 -14.30 -0.15
N HIS A 68 12.21 -13.00 0.16
CA HIS A 68 10.93 -12.26 0.17
C HIS A 68 10.30 -12.15 -1.21
N LYS A 69 11.10 -12.09 -2.28
CA LYS A 69 10.60 -12.18 -3.66
C LYS A 69 9.95 -13.54 -3.91
N LYS A 70 10.58 -14.65 -3.51
CA LYS A 70 10.03 -16.00 -3.65
C LYS A 70 8.72 -16.19 -2.87
N LEU A 71 8.57 -15.50 -1.74
CA LEU A 71 7.31 -15.43 -0.97
C LEU A 71 6.23 -14.54 -1.60
N GLY A 72 6.49 -13.96 -2.77
CA GLY A 72 5.54 -13.12 -3.49
C GLY A 72 5.35 -11.74 -2.87
N LYS A 73 6.24 -11.24 -2.00
CA LYS A 73 6.09 -9.95 -1.31
C LYS A 73 6.11 -8.72 -2.24
N THR A 74 6.27 -8.95 -3.54
CA THR A 74 6.24 -7.95 -4.60
C THR A 74 5.16 -8.23 -5.65
N ASP A 75 4.28 -9.20 -5.41
CA ASP A 75 3.27 -9.63 -6.38
C ASP A 75 2.07 -8.68 -6.44
N VAL A 76 1.80 -7.98 -5.35
CA VAL A 76 0.73 -6.99 -5.27
C VAL A 76 1.30 -5.65 -4.81
N ALA A 77 1.00 -4.59 -5.56
CA ALA A 77 1.29 -3.22 -5.16
C ALA A 77 -0.02 -2.50 -4.81
N MET A 78 -0.16 -2.07 -3.56
CA MET A 78 -1.28 -1.24 -3.11
C MET A 78 -0.88 0.23 -3.23
N GLU A 79 -1.46 0.94 -4.19
CA GLU A 79 -1.21 2.37 -4.43
C GLU A 79 -1.95 3.20 -3.38
N LEU A 80 -1.20 3.98 -2.61
CA LEU A 80 -1.68 4.80 -1.51
C LEU A 80 -1.50 6.29 -1.84
N LYS A 81 -2.58 7.07 -1.73
CA LYS A 81 -2.53 8.54 -1.79
C LYS A 81 -2.61 9.10 -0.38
N MET A 82 -1.50 9.61 0.15
CA MET A 82 -1.39 10.03 1.55
C MET A 82 -0.80 11.43 1.69
N PRO A 83 -1.16 12.21 2.73
CA PRO A 83 -0.51 13.49 3.01
C PRO A 83 0.98 13.29 3.26
N ARG A 84 1.83 14.08 2.59
CA ARG A 84 3.30 13.99 2.73
C ARG A 84 3.77 14.07 4.18
N ALA A 85 3.10 14.89 5.02
CA ALA A 85 3.40 15.03 6.44
C ALA A 85 3.25 13.74 7.28
N LYS A 86 2.59 12.70 6.76
CA LYS A 86 2.45 11.40 7.45
C LYS A 86 3.55 10.41 7.13
N ILE A 87 4.46 10.78 6.24
CA ILE A 87 5.46 9.88 5.66
C ILE A 87 6.84 10.42 6.02
N THR A 88 7.61 9.60 6.73
CA THR A 88 8.98 9.92 7.12
C THR A 88 9.93 9.09 6.29
N SER A 89 10.89 9.73 5.61
CA SER A 89 11.92 9.00 4.88
C SER A 89 12.81 8.24 5.83
N VAL A 90 13.22 7.04 5.43
CA VAL A 90 14.17 6.24 6.19
C VAL A 90 15.51 6.27 5.44
N ASN A 91 16.12 7.45 5.41
CA ASN A 91 17.20 7.80 4.49
C ASN A 91 18.58 7.26 4.87
N GLU A 92 18.72 6.56 6.00
CA GLU A 92 20.01 6.05 6.49
C GLU A 92 20.63 4.97 5.59
N THR A 93 19.94 4.55 4.51
CA THR A 93 20.35 3.41 3.68
C THR A 93 20.42 3.69 2.17
N GLY A 94 20.13 4.93 1.72
CA GLY A 94 20.07 5.27 0.29
C GLY A 94 18.89 4.65 -0.49
N ARG A 95 17.96 3.97 0.21
CA ARG A 95 16.81 3.27 -0.37
C ARG A 95 15.56 4.17 -0.39
N ASP A 96 14.67 3.91 -1.34
CA ASP A 96 13.37 4.59 -1.43
C ASP A 96 12.36 3.89 -0.51
N VAL A 97 12.57 4.02 0.79
CA VAL A 97 11.73 3.44 1.85
C VAL A 97 11.27 4.55 2.78
N TYR A 98 9.97 4.57 3.03
CA TYR A 98 9.35 5.50 3.96
C TYR A 98 8.55 4.76 5.01
N LYS A 99 8.48 5.38 6.19
CA LYS A 99 7.75 4.89 7.35
C LYS A 99 6.53 5.77 7.59
N VAL A 100 5.40 5.12 7.87
CA VAL A 100 4.20 5.74 8.43
C VAL A 100 4.03 5.24 9.86
N LYS A 101 3.75 6.17 10.79
CA LYS A 101 3.51 5.82 12.20
C LYS A 101 2.21 5.01 12.33
N GLY A 102 2.32 3.81 12.88
CA GLY A 102 1.19 2.89 13.03
C GLY A 102 0.66 2.37 11.69
N GLY A 103 -0.50 1.73 11.71
CA GLY A 103 -1.08 1.15 10.49
C GLY A 103 -1.76 2.17 9.58
N ILE A 104 -2.01 1.78 8.33
CA ILE A 104 -2.62 2.63 7.29
C ILE A 104 -4.02 2.13 6.95
N SER A 105 -5.03 2.98 7.06
CA SER A 105 -6.40 2.63 6.66
C SER A 105 -6.52 2.44 5.15
N THR A 106 -7.32 1.46 4.71
CA THR A 106 -7.59 1.19 3.29
C THR A 106 -8.25 2.37 2.57
N LYS A 107 -8.78 3.38 3.28
CA LYS A 107 -9.29 4.62 2.66
C LYS A 107 -8.23 5.40 1.87
N PHE A 108 -6.95 5.17 2.17
CA PHE A 108 -5.84 5.78 1.43
C PHE A 108 -5.48 4.98 0.17
N ILE A 109 -5.97 3.74 0.03
CA ILE A 109 -5.73 2.92 -1.15
C ILE A 109 -6.56 3.46 -2.29
N HIS A 110 -5.87 3.84 -3.37
CA HIS A 110 -6.47 4.31 -4.59
C HIS A 110 -6.64 3.19 -5.61
N ARG A 111 -5.65 2.29 -5.73
CA ARG A 111 -5.64 1.16 -6.67
C ARG A 111 -4.88 -0.02 -6.07
N VAL A 112 -5.21 -1.23 -6.53
CA VAL A 112 -4.47 -2.45 -6.21
C VAL A 112 -4.03 -3.10 -7.51
N HIS A 113 -2.72 -3.29 -7.65
CA HIS A 113 -2.10 -3.82 -8.86
C HIS A 113 -1.64 -5.25 -8.59
N PHE A 114 -2.28 -6.23 -9.23
CA PHE A 114 -1.86 -7.63 -9.17
C PHE A 114 -0.94 -7.94 -10.35
N ARG A 115 0.26 -8.45 -10.06
CA ARG A 115 1.19 -8.93 -11.07
C ARG A 115 0.87 -10.39 -11.38
N LYS A 116 0.63 -10.74 -12.65
CA LYS A 116 0.56 -12.15 -13.06
C LYS A 116 1.92 -12.84 -12.87
N LYS A 117 1.91 -14.19 -12.91
CA LYS A 117 3.13 -15.02 -12.91
C LYS A 117 4.08 -14.63 -14.06
N ASP A 118 3.53 -14.11 -15.16
CA ASP A 118 4.29 -13.79 -16.38
C ASP A 118 4.13 -12.32 -16.79
N ASN A 119 4.73 -11.38 -16.02
CA ASN A 119 4.99 -9.98 -16.37
C ASN A 119 3.85 -9.10 -16.98
N GLN A 120 2.61 -9.56 -17.07
CA GLN A 120 1.48 -8.79 -17.55
C GLN A 120 0.69 -8.23 -16.34
N ASN A 121 0.65 -6.90 -16.23
CA ASN A 121 -0.11 -6.18 -15.22
C ASN A 121 -1.61 -6.17 -15.59
N MET A 122 -2.49 -6.55 -14.66
CA MET A 122 -3.94 -6.27 -14.76
C MET A 122 -4.30 -5.18 -13.76
N PHE A 123 -5.00 -4.15 -14.23
CA PHE A 123 -5.50 -3.07 -13.40
C PHE A 123 -6.83 -3.48 -12.76
N ALA A 124 -6.84 -3.79 -11.46
CA ALA A 124 -8.08 -3.86 -10.69
C ALA A 124 -8.27 -2.53 -9.96
N SER A 125 -9.12 -1.66 -10.50
CA SER A 125 -9.59 -0.49 -9.77
C SER A 125 -10.68 -0.92 -8.80
N LEU A 126 -10.47 -0.73 -7.50
CA LEU A 126 -11.55 -0.81 -6.53
C LEU A 126 -12.43 0.43 -6.73
N SER A 127 -13.48 0.32 -7.55
CA SER A 127 -14.54 1.32 -7.57
C SER A 127 -15.21 1.31 -6.20
N LYS A 128 -15.36 2.50 -5.60
CA LYS A 128 -16.05 2.64 -4.31
C LYS A 128 -17.47 2.06 -4.46
N PRO A 129 -17.99 1.29 -3.48
CA PRO A 129 -19.40 0.94 -3.50
C PRO A 129 -20.22 2.23 -3.51
N LYS A 130 -21.11 2.37 -4.52
CA LYS A 130 -22.10 3.45 -4.57
C LYS A 130 -22.90 3.38 -3.26
N ARG A 131 -22.90 4.46 -2.48
CA ARG A 131 -23.82 4.61 -1.34
C ARG A 131 -25.24 4.42 -1.87
N LYS A 132 -25.96 3.39 -1.43
CA LYS A 132 -27.41 3.31 -1.61
C LYS A 132 -28.01 4.54 -0.92
N LYS A 133 -28.78 5.36 -1.64
CA LYS A 133 -29.61 6.39 -1.02
C LYS A 133 -30.56 5.67 -0.06
N LYS A 134 -30.63 6.13 1.20
CA LYS A 134 -31.69 5.72 2.12
C LYS A 134 -32.97 6.32 1.55
N ASP A 135 -33.88 5.47 1.09
CA ASP A 135 -35.23 5.90 0.75
C ASP A 135 -35.92 6.39 2.01
N ASN A 136 -36.50 7.57 1.89
CA ASN A 136 -37.23 8.29 2.92
C ASN A 136 -38.56 7.56 3.17
N PRO A 137 -38.94 7.20 4.41
CA PRO A 137 -40.27 6.66 4.64
C PRO A 137 -41.30 7.78 4.45
N VAL A 138 -42.18 7.61 3.46
CA VAL A 138 -43.36 8.45 3.23
C VAL A 138 -44.27 8.32 4.46
N ARG A 139 -44.52 9.45 5.13
CA ARG A 139 -45.51 9.58 6.20
C ARG A 139 -46.91 9.45 5.57
N LEU A 140 -47.61 8.34 5.83
CA LEU A 140 -49.06 8.29 5.72
C LEU A 140 -49.65 9.19 6.81
N ARG A 141 -50.38 10.23 6.39
CA ARG A 141 -51.31 10.93 7.27
C ARG A 141 -52.64 10.20 7.19
N PHE A 142 -53.15 9.81 8.35
CA PHE A 142 -54.51 9.36 8.55
C PHE A 142 -55.49 10.49 8.28
#